data_AF-A0A7J3BPJ0-F1
#
_entry.id   AF-A0A7J3BPJ0-F1
#
_cell.length_a   1.000
_cell.length_b   1.000
_cell.length_c   1.000
_cell.angle_alpha   90.00
_cell.angle_beta   90.00
_cell.angle_gamma   90.00
#
_symmetry.space_group_name_H-M   'P 1'
#
loop_
_entity.id
_entity.type
_entity.pdbx_description
1 polymer ?
#
loop_
_entity_poly.entity_id
_entity_poly.type
_entity_poly.pdbx_seq_one_letter_code
_entity_poly.pdbx_strand_id
1 'polypeptide(L)'
;MAVGLETLLSNIAQFLLNIAPTISIILIVLGGIIFALSYTQPADSRGKWQTTGVSMILGGIIVAAIAGASTIIQETSAGLLK
;
A
#
# COMPACT_ATOMS: atom_id res chain seq x y z
N MET A 1 11.00 -17.96 27.51
CA MET A 1 9.79 -17.13 27.63
C MET A 1 10.13 -15.69 27.23
N ALA A 2 10.19 -15.41 25.92
CA ALA A 2 10.29 -14.06 25.37
C ALA A 2 8.90 -13.63 24.86
N VAL A 3 7.87 -13.80 25.71
CA VAL A 3 6.46 -13.74 25.31
C VAL A 3 6.02 -12.31 24.95
N GLY A 4 6.72 -11.27 25.43
CA GLY A 4 6.34 -9.88 25.12
C GLY A 4 6.68 -9.44 23.70
N LEU A 5 7.87 -9.77 23.20
CA LEU A 5 8.38 -9.21 21.94
C LEU A 5 7.75 -9.92 20.72
N GLU A 6 7.64 -11.25 20.75
CA GLU A 6 7.01 -12.01 19.67
C GLU A 6 5.53 -11.65 19.51
N THR A 7 4.80 -11.51 20.62
CA THR A 7 3.39 -11.10 20.57
C THR A 7 3.23 -9.67 20.08
N LEU A 8 4.10 -8.75 20.49
CA LEU A 8 4.09 -7.37 19.98
C LEU A 8 4.34 -7.32 18.46
N LEU A 9 5.36 -8.02 17.99
CA LEU A 9 5.70 -8.09 16.56
C LEU A 9 4.58 -8.75 15.74
N SER A 10 3.96 -9.80 16.27
CA SER A 10 2.81 -10.46 15.64
C SER A 10 1.62 -9.51 15.50
N ASN A 11 1.30 -8.76 16.55
CA ASN A 11 0.22 -7.78 16.53
C ASN A 11 0.48 -6.64 15.54
N ILE A 12 1.72 -6.14 15.47
CA ILE A 12 2.13 -5.12 14.47
C ILE A 12 1.99 -5.67 13.06
N ALA A 13 2.47 -6.90 12.81
CA ALA A 13 2.36 -7.54 11.50
C ALA A 13 0.90 -7.71 11.07
N GLN A 14 0.03 -8.19 11.96
CA GLN A 14 -1.40 -8.33 11.68
C GLN A 14 -2.06 -6.97 11.40
N PHE A 15 -1.72 -5.94 12.18
CA PHE A 15 -2.22 -4.59 11.94
C PHE A 15 -1.81 -4.07 10.55
N LEU A 16 -0.53 -4.23 10.18
CA LEU A 16 -0.02 -3.80 8.89
C LEU A 16 -0.66 -4.56 7.71
N LEU A 17 -0.84 -5.88 7.85
CA LEU A 17 -1.51 -6.70 6.85
C LEU A 17 -2.99 -6.33 6.67
N ASN A 18 -3.67 -5.91 7.74
CA ASN A 18 -5.06 -5.47 7.66
C ASN A 18 -5.20 -4.08 7.03
N ILE A 19 -4.29 -3.15 7.32
CA ILE A 19 -4.41 -1.76 6.84
C ILE A 19 -3.85 -1.55 5.43
N ALA A 20 -2.87 -2.35 5.00
CA ALA A 20 -2.22 -2.17 3.70
C ALA A 20 -3.17 -2.29 2.49
N PRO A 21 -4.10 -3.26 2.43
CA PRO A 21 -5.10 -3.32 1.35
C PRO A 21 -6.00 -2.08 1.32
N THR A 22 -6.44 -1.62 2.50
CA THR A 22 -7.29 -0.43 2.62
C THR A 22 -6.57 0.82 2.11
N ILE A 23 -5.31 1.03 2.52
CA ILE A 23 -4.50 2.17 2.06
C ILE A 23 -4.26 2.09 0.55
N SER A 24 -3.95 0.91 0.02
CA SER A 24 -3.73 0.71 -1.41
C SER A 24 -4.97 1.09 -2.22
N ILE A 25 -6.15 0.60 -1.83
CA ILE A 25 -7.43 0.92 -2.49
C ILE A 25 -7.70 2.43 -2.45
N ILE A 26 -7.52 3.05 -1.28
CA ILE A 26 -7.72 4.50 -1.12
C ILE A 26 -6.80 5.28 -2.06
N LEU A 27 -5.51 4.92 -2.15
CA LEU A 27 -4.55 5.59 -3.01
C LEU A 27 -4.89 5.43 -4.50
N ILE A 28 -5.31 4.23 -4.92
CA ILE A 28 -5.70 3.97 -6.31
C ILE A 28 -6.96 4.75 -6.67
N VAL A 29 -7.99 4.72 -5.82
CA VAL A 29 -9.26 5.41 -6.06
C VAL A 29 -9.06 6.93 -6.07
N LEU A 30 -8.40 7.49 -5.05
CA LEU A 30 -8.13 8.93 -4.99
C LEU A 30 -7.20 9.38 -6.12
N GLY A 31 -6.18 8.57 -6.46
CA GLY A 31 -5.29 8.86 -7.58
C GLY A 31 -6.05 8.90 -8.91
N GLY A 32 -6.98 7.97 -9.14
CA GLY A 32 -7.86 7.97 -10.31
C GLY A 32 -8.78 9.19 -10.36
N ILE A 33 -9.38 9.58 -9.23
CA ILE A 33 -10.21 10.80 -9.13
C ILE A 33 -9.37 12.04 -9.43
N ILE A 34 -8.19 12.18 -8.83
CA ILE A 34 -7.28 13.32 -9.04
C ILE A 34 -6.83 13.39 -10.50
N PHE A 35 -6.52 12.25 -11.11
CA PHE A 35 -6.18 12.18 -12.53
C PHE A 35 -7.35 12.62 -13.41
N ALA A 36 -8.57 12.17 -13.13
CA ALA A 36 -9.76 12.60 -13.86
C ALA A 36 -10.03 14.11 -13.71
N LEU A 37 -9.87 14.65 -12.48
CA LEU A 37 -10.03 16.08 -12.21
C LEU A 37 -8.94 16.93 -12.88
N SER A 38 -7.79 16.36 -13.24
CA SER A 38 -6.73 17.10 -13.95
C SER A 38 -7.23 17.71 -15.29
N TYR A 39 -8.21 17.07 -15.94
CA TYR A 39 -8.78 17.56 -17.18
C TYR A 39 -9.61 18.83 -17.03
N THR A 40 -10.13 19.10 -15.82
CA THR A 40 -10.87 20.34 -15.52
C THR A 40 -9.95 21.49 -15.12
N GLN A 41 -8.64 21.23 -14.95
CA GLN A 41 -7.67 22.24 -14.54
C GLN A 41 -7.11 23.02 -15.74
N PRO A 42 -6.69 24.29 -15.55
CA PRO A 42 -5.99 25.07 -16.55
C PRO A 42 -4.73 24.38 -17.05
N ALA A 43 -4.38 24.61 -18.32
CA ALA A 43 -3.26 23.95 -19.00
C ALA A 43 -1.93 24.07 -18.23
N ASP A 44 -1.68 25.23 -17.60
CA ASP A 44 -0.46 25.51 -16.84
C ASP A 44 -0.27 24.63 -15.60
N SER A 45 -1.38 24.10 -15.06
CA SER A 45 -1.36 23.28 -13.84
C SER A 45 -1.70 21.81 -14.09
N ARG A 46 -2.37 21.49 -15.21
CA ARG A 46 -2.85 20.14 -15.55
C ARG A 46 -1.78 19.06 -15.40
N GLY A 47 -0.56 19.34 -15.87
CA GLY A 47 0.56 18.39 -15.77
C GLY A 47 0.87 17.99 -14.31
N LYS A 48 0.84 18.96 -13.38
CA LYS A 48 1.07 18.69 -11.95
C LYS A 48 0.01 17.75 -11.38
N TRP A 49 -1.26 17.99 -11.69
CA TRP A 49 -2.38 17.16 -11.23
C TRP A 49 -2.33 15.74 -11.82
N GLN A 50 -1.94 15.60 -13.08
CA GLN A 50 -1.73 14.30 -13.71
C GLN A 50 -0.60 13.52 -13.02
N THR A 51 0.55 14.17 -12.79
CA THR A 51 1.67 13.54 -12.09
C THR A 51 1.28 13.14 -10.66
N THR A 52 0.56 13.98 -9.93
CA THR A 52 0.05 13.63 -8.59
C THR A 52 -0.86 12.41 -8.65
N GLY A 53 -1.87 12.40 -9.52
CA GLY A 53 -2.79 11.26 -9.66
C GLY A 53 -2.06 9.95 -10.01
N VAL A 54 -1.13 9.99 -10.97
CA VAL A 54 -0.33 8.83 -11.36
C VAL A 54 0.58 8.36 -10.22
N SER A 55 1.21 9.28 -9.49
CA SER A 55 2.08 8.93 -8.35
C SER A 55 1.31 8.26 -7.21
N MET A 56 0.05 8.67 -6.98
CA MET A 56 -0.82 8.05 -5.97
C MET A 56 -1.23 6.64 -6.40
N ILE A 57 -1.59 6.44 -7.67
CA ILE A 57 -1.91 5.11 -8.21
C ILE A 57 -0.70 4.17 -8.08
N LEU A 58 0.49 4.64 -8.51
CA LEU A 58 1.72 3.86 -8.40
C LEU A 58 2.06 3.54 -6.94
N GLY A 59 1.92 4.51 -6.02
CA GLY A 59 2.10 4.29 -4.59
C GLY A 59 1.16 3.21 -4.05
N GLY A 60 -0.13 3.23 -4.44
CA GLY A 60 -1.09 2.20 -4.06
C GLY A 60 -0.73 0.80 -4.58
N ILE A 61 -0.27 0.70 -5.82
CA ILE A 61 0.19 -0.58 -6.41
C ILE A 61 1.40 -1.12 -5.66
N ILE A 62 2.39 -0.27 -5.35
CA ILE A 62 3.59 -0.67 -4.61
C ILE A 62 3.23 -1.18 -3.21
N VAL A 63 2.34 -0.49 -2.49
CA VAL A 63 1.88 -0.93 -1.16
C VAL A 63 1.22 -2.30 -1.24
N ALA A 64 0.36 -2.54 -2.23
CA ALA A 64 -0.28 -3.85 -2.42
C ALA A 64 0.75 -4.95 -2.73
N ALA A 65 1.73 -4.67 -3.60
CA ALA A 65 2.77 -5.63 -3.97
C ALA A 65 3.65 -6.01 -2.77
N ILE A 66 4.05 -5.04 -1.96
CA ILE A 66 4.86 -5.27 -0.75
C ILE A 66 4.06 -6.07 0.28
N ALA A 67 2.80 -5.70 0.52
CA ALA A 67 1.94 -6.42 1.45
C ALA A 67 1.77 -7.90 1.03
N GLY A 68 1.46 -8.16 -0.24
CA GLY A 68 1.34 -9.53 -0.75
C GLY A 68 2.66 -10.32 -0.67
N ALA A 69 3.78 -9.70 -1.04
CA ALA A 69 5.09 -10.34 -0.93
C ALA A 69 5.47 -10.67 0.52
N SER A 70 5.11 -9.81 1.48
CA SER A 70 5.41 -10.03 2.90
C SER A 70 4.72 -11.27 3.46
N THR A 71 3.47 -11.53 3.06
CA THR A 71 2.73 -12.74 3.46
C THR A 71 3.37 -14.00 2.91
N ILE A 72 3.77 -14.00 1.63
CA ILE A 72 4.43 -15.15 0.98
C ILE A 72 5.77 -15.46 1.64
N ILE A 73 6.56 -14.44 1.97
CA ILE A 73 7.83 -14.61 2.68
C ILE A 73 7.60 -15.21 4.07
N GLN A 74 6.58 -14.74 4.80
CA GLN A 74 6.25 -15.26 6.12
C GLN A 74 5.85 -16.74 6.07
N GLU A 75 4.97 -17.12 5.14
CA GLU A 75 4.53 -18.50 4.94
C GLU A 75 5.71 -19.42 4.57
N THR A 76 6.56 -18.98 3.64
CA THR A 76 7.75 -19.73 3.21
C THR A 76 8.73 -19.92 4.36
N SER A 77 8.98 -18.86 5.15
CA SER A 77 9.89 -18.91 6.29
C SER A 77 9.36 -19.83 7.40
N ALA A 78 8.06 -19.83 7.66
CA ALA A 78 7.43 -20.75 8.61
C ALA A 78 7.48 -22.21 8.15
N GLY A 79 7.43 -22.46 6.84
CA GLY A 79 7.60 -23.79 6.26
C GLY A 79 9.03 -24.33 6.36
N LEU A 80 10.05 -23.46 6.29
CA LEU A 80 11.47 -23.82 6.42
C LEU A 80 11.93 -24.06 7.87
N LEU A 81 11.16 -23.59 8.85
CA LEU A 81 11.42 -23.74 10.28
C LEU A 81 10.78 -24.99 10.91
N LYS A 82 10.07 -25.80 10.11
CA LYS A 82 9.58 -27.14 10.48
C LYS A 82 10.54 -28.21 9.99
#